data_AF-A0A2V4U876-F1
#
_entry.id   AF-A0A2V4U876-F1
#
_cell.length_a   1.000
_cell.length_b   1.000
_cell.length_c   1.000
_cell.angle_alpha   90.00
_cell.angle_beta   90.00
_cell.angle_gamma   90.00
#
_symmetry.space_group_name_H-M   'P 1'
#
loop_
_entity.id
_entity.type
_entity.pdbx_description
1 polymer ?
#
loop_
_entity_poly.entity_id
_entity_poly.type
_entity_poly.pdbx_seq_one_letter_code
_entity_poly.pdbx_strand_id
1 'polypeptide(L)'
;MTRSAGPRWTRRKLLEQMVLGSRQAPWAGSAERIAQTLIEWSETAGVDGFNLSRTVVPECFDDVVELLVPELQTRGAYKSAYREGTLREKLSGGARLPASHAAAQYRGARVNAA
;
A
#
# COMPACT_ATOMS: atom_id res chain seq x y z
N MET A 1 -13.96 26.53 -21.29
CA MET A 1 -13.79 25.08 -21.02
C MET A 1 -15.06 24.35 -21.42
N THR A 2 -15.10 23.77 -22.62
CA THR A 2 -16.20 22.93 -23.07
C THR A 2 -16.06 21.56 -22.41
N ARG A 3 -16.89 21.26 -21.40
CA ARG A 3 -17.01 19.90 -20.90
C ARG A 3 -17.67 19.08 -22.01
N SER A 4 -16.91 18.25 -22.71
CA SER A 4 -17.53 17.27 -23.60
C SER A 4 -18.41 16.36 -22.74
N ALA A 5 -19.64 16.12 -23.19
CA ALA A 5 -20.49 15.15 -22.53
C ALA A 5 -19.79 13.79 -22.67
N GLY A 6 -19.34 13.24 -21.54
CA GLY A 6 -18.77 11.89 -21.48
C GLY A 6 -19.77 10.84 -21.99
N PRO A 7 -19.34 9.58 -22.14
CA PRO A 7 -20.20 8.53 -22.67
C PRO A 7 -21.49 8.40 -21.84
N ARG A 8 -22.62 8.03 -22.46
CA ARG A 8 -23.85 7.71 -21.74
C ARG A 8 -23.58 6.56 -20.77
N TRP A 9 -23.55 6.88 -19.48
CA TRP A 9 -23.30 5.93 -18.40
C TRP A 9 -24.51 5.02 -18.19
N THR A 10 -24.25 3.73 -18.00
CA THR A 10 -25.25 2.74 -17.59
C THR A 10 -24.69 1.95 -16.42
N ARG A 11 -25.55 1.32 -15.61
CA ARG A 11 -25.10 0.42 -14.53
C ARG A 11 -24.11 -0.63 -15.03
N ARG A 12 -24.36 -1.20 -16.21
CA ARG A 12 -23.47 -2.18 -16.85
C ARG A 12 -22.08 -1.61 -17.12
N LYS A 13 -21.98 -0.43 -17.74
CA LYS A 13 -20.69 0.22 -18.01
C LYS A 13 -19.89 0.53 -16.75
N LEU A 14 -20.56 0.85 -15.65
CA LEU A 14 -19.91 1.03 -14.36
C LEU A 14 -19.36 -0.29 -13.79
N LEU A 15 -20.14 -1.38 -13.91
CA LEU A 15 -19.71 -2.70 -13.46
C LEU A 15 -18.58 -3.29 -14.31
N GLU A 16 -18.55 -3.00 -15.61
CA GLU A 16 -17.45 -3.38 -16.51
C GLU A 16 -16.09 -2.79 -16.09
N GLN A 17 -16.09 -1.65 -15.38
CA GLN A 17 -14.86 -1.06 -14.81
C GLN A 17 -14.43 -1.72 -13.50
N MET A 18 -15.26 -2.60 -12.92
CA MET A 18 -15.05 -3.24 -11.62
C MET A 18 -14.87 -4.74 -11.77
N VAL A 19 -14.03 -5.17 -12.73
CA VAL A 19 -13.84 -6.58 -13.11
C VAL A 19 -13.53 -7.48 -11.90
N LEU A 20 -12.80 -6.96 -10.91
CA LEU A 20 -12.49 -7.65 -9.64
C LEU A 20 -13.12 -6.96 -8.42
N GLY A 21 -14.26 -6.28 -8.60
CA GLY A 21 -14.98 -5.60 -7.53
C GLY A 21 -14.38 -4.27 -7.06
N SER A 22 -13.27 -3.82 -7.66
CA SER A 22 -12.63 -2.53 -7.38
C SER A 22 -12.59 -1.63 -8.61
N ARG A 23 -12.57 -0.30 -8.40
CA ARG A 23 -12.38 0.69 -9.47
C ARG A 23 -10.93 0.76 -9.97
N GLN A 24 -10.00 0.17 -9.22
CA GLN A 24 -8.59 0.14 -9.55
C GLN A 24 -8.33 -1.07 -10.45
N ALA A 25 -7.78 -0.83 -11.64
CA ALA A 25 -7.38 -1.91 -12.52
C ALA A 25 -6.24 -2.71 -11.84
N PRO A 26 -6.33 -4.05 -11.78
CA PRO A 26 -5.25 -4.85 -11.24
C PRO A 26 -4.01 -4.77 -12.15
N TRP A 27 -2.83 -4.79 -11.55
CA TRP A 27 -1.61 -5.07 -12.30
C TRP A 27 -1.42 -6.59 -12.39
N ALA A 28 -1.31 -7.09 -13.61
CA ALA A 28 -1.08 -8.50 -13.89
C ALA A 28 0.11 -8.64 -14.85
N GLY A 29 1.04 -9.54 -14.52
CA GLY A 29 2.27 -9.74 -15.27
C GLY A 29 3.25 -10.60 -14.50
N SER A 30 4.47 -10.73 -15.01
CA SER A 30 5.55 -11.44 -14.31
C SER A 30 6.01 -10.67 -13.07
N ALA A 31 6.65 -11.37 -12.13
CA ALA A 31 7.15 -10.76 -10.90
C ALA A 31 8.13 -9.62 -11.17
N GLU A 32 9.00 -9.75 -12.18
CA GLU A 32 9.96 -8.71 -12.57
C GLU A 32 9.25 -7.44 -13.05
N ARG A 33 8.18 -7.60 -13.84
CA ARG A 33 7.38 -6.47 -14.35
C ARG A 33 6.61 -5.77 -13.24
N ILE A 34 6.03 -6.54 -12.32
CA ILE A 34 5.31 -5.99 -11.17
C ILE A 34 6.28 -5.27 -10.23
N ALA A 35 7.45 -5.85 -9.94
CA ALA A 35 8.50 -5.22 -9.14
C ALA A 35 8.94 -3.89 -9.75
N GLN A 36 9.20 -3.86 -11.07
CA GLN A 36 9.54 -2.63 -11.80
C GLN A 36 8.44 -1.57 -11.65
N THR A 37 7.17 -1.97 -11.82
CA THR A 37 6.03 -1.05 -11.73
C THR A 37 5.89 -0.47 -10.32
N LEU A 38 6.08 -1.27 -9.27
CA LEU A 38 6.02 -0.83 -7.88
C LEU A 38 7.12 0.19 -7.55
N ILE A 39 8.34 -0.07 -8.02
CA ILE A 39 9.49 0.83 -7.81
C ILE A 39 9.27 2.16 -8.56
N GLU A 40 8.89 2.10 -9.83
CA GLU A 40 8.57 3.30 -10.62
C GLU A 40 7.49 4.15 -9.95
N TRP A 41 6.45 3.52 -9.40
CA TRP A 41 5.41 4.23 -8.65
C TRP A 41 5.94 4.87 -7.37
N SER A 42 6.77 4.18 -6.61
CA SER A 42 7.40 4.73 -5.40
C SER A 42 8.22 5.98 -5.72
N GLU A 43 9.03 5.92 -6.79
CA GLU A 43 9.91 7.02 -7.21
C GLU A 43 9.14 8.20 -7.79
N THR A 44 8.14 7.95 -8.64
CA THR A 44 7.43 9.01 -9.38
C THR A 44 6.27 9.61 -8.61
N ALA A 45 5.54 8.81 -7.83
CA ALA A 45 4.40 9.27 -7.04
C ALA A 45 4.77 9.56 -5.58
N GLY A 46 5.97 9.18 -5.13
CA GLY A 46 6.44 9.43 -3.76
C GLY A 46 5.71 8.60 -2.70
N VAL A 47 5.29 7.38 -3.04
CA VAL A 47 4.64 6.47 -2.09
C VAL A 47 5.66 5.59 -1.37
N ASP A 48 5.49 5.41 -0.06
CA ASP A 48 6.41 4.64 0.79
C ASP A 48 6.11 3.13 0.83
N GLY A 49 4.96 2.72 0.30
CA GLY A 49 4.52 1.32 0.33
C GLY A 49 3.11 1.12 -0.20
N PHE A 50 2.69 -0.16 -0.24
CA PHE A 50 1.45 -0.57 -0.87
C PHE A 50 0.63 -1.46 0.07
N ASN A 51 -0.68 -1.26 0.04
CA ASN A 51 -1.64 -2.22 0.61
C ASN A 51 -2.03 -3.21 -0.48
N LEU A 52 -1.78 -4.50 -0.23
CA LEU A 52 -2.08 -5.57 -1.19
C LEU A 52 -3.57 -5.96 -1.08
N SER A 53 -4.31 -5.73 -2.16
CA SER A 53 -5.64 -6.30 -2.33
C SER A 53 -5.53 -7.74 -2.82
N ARG A 54 -6.53 -8.56 -2.48
CA ARG A 54 -6.53 -10.00 -2.69
C ARG A 54 -7.83 -10.45 -3.33
N THR A 55 -7.70 -11.19 -4.42
CA THR A 55 -8.83 -11.78 -5.15
C THR A 55 -9.14 -13.18 -4.63
N VAL A 56 -8.10 -13.95 -4.34
CA VAL A 56 -8.18 -15.31 -3.78
C VAL A 56 -7.19 -15.43 -2.61
N VAL A 57 -7.49 -16.31 -1.66
CA VAL A 57 -6.73 -16.47 -0.42
C VAL A 57 -6.64 -17.96 -0.10
N PRO A 58 -5.44 -18.50 0.18
CA PRO A 58 -4.18 -17.79 0.46
C PRO A 58 -3.32 -17.41 -0.75
N GLU A 59 -3.65 -17.86 -1.95
CA GLU A 59 -2.78 -17.91 -3.14
C GLU A 59 -2.18 -16.54 -3.51
N CYS A 60 -2.95 -15.44 -3.40
CA CYS A 60 -2.40 -14.11 -3.68
C CYS A 60 -1.23 -13.73 -2.76
N PHE A 61 -1.19 -14.23 -1.52
CA PHE A 61 -0.07 -13.98 -0.62
C PHE A 61 1.11 -14.90 -0.92
N ASP A 62 0.83 -16.16 -1.27
CA ASP A 62 1.87 -17.12 -1.63
C ASP A 62 2.61 -16.64 -2.88
N ASP A 63 1.89 -16.23 -3.93
CA ASP A 63 2.49 -15.65 -5.16
C ASP A 63 3.36 -14.42 -4.87
N VAL A 64 2.92 -13.54 -3.97
CA VAL A 64 3.70 -12.36 -3.58
C VAL A 64 4.97 -12.76 -2.85
N VAL A 65 4.87 -13.68 -1.90
CA VAL A 65 6.02 -14.10 -1.08
C VAL A 65 7.02 -14.91 -1.90
N GLU A 66 6.54 -15.82 -2.74
CA GLU A 66 7.38 -16.75 -3.50
C GLU A 66 7.97 -16.12 -4.76
N LEU A 67 7.23 -15.22 -5.43
CA LEU A 67 7.66 -14.67 -6.73
C LEU A 67 8.09 -13.21 -6.63
N LEU A 68 7.30 -12.36 -5.97
CA LEU A 68 7.54 -10.90 -5.99
C LEU A 68 8.57 -10.42 -4.96
N VAL A 69 8.54 -10.96 -3.74
CA VAL A 69 9.48 -10.56 -2.68
C VAL A 69 10.94 -10.79 -3.09
N PRO A 70 11.34 -11.93 -3.70
CA PRO A 70 12.71 -12.14 -4.16
C PRO A 70 13.17 -11.10 -5.19
N GLU A 71 12.30 -10.73 -6.14
CA GLU A 71 12.59 -9.68 -7.13
C GLU A 71 12.83 -8.32 -6.47
N LEU A 72 11.96 -7.94 -5.53
CA LEU A 72 12.10 -6.68 -4.80
C LEU A 72 13.35 -6.68 -3.90
N GLN A 73 13.70 -7.81 -3.29
CA GLN A 73 14.92 -7.95 -2.48
C GLN A 73 16.18 -7.84 -3.33
N THR A 74 16.22 -8.49 -4.50
CA THR A 74 17.34 -8.42 -5.45
C THR A 74 17.60 -6.97 -5.90
N ARG A 75 16.53 -6.18 -6.01
CA ARG A 75 16.58 -4.76 -6.38
C ARG A 75 16.78 -3.81 -5.18
N GLY A 76 16.91 -4.33 -3.97
CA GLY A 76 17.07 -3.52 -2.74
C GLY A 76 15.82 -2.75 -2.31
N ALA A 77 14.65 -3.03 -2.90
CA ALA A 77 13.38 -2.36 -2.65
C ALA A 77 12.55 -3.02 -1.53
N TYR A 78 12.96 -4.19 -1.03
CA TYR A 78 12.30 -4.87 0.09
C TYR A 78 13.32 -5.42 1.08
N LYS A 79 12.94 -5.42 2.36
CA LYS A 79 13.79 -5.90 3.45
C LYS A 79 14.07 -7.42 3.33
N SER A 80 15.26 -7.84 3.73
CA SER A 80 15.62 -9.26 3.88
C SER A 80 15.42 -9.80 5.30
N ALA A 81 15.35 -8.92 6.29
CA ALA A 81 15.09 -9.27 7.69
C ALA A 81 14.26 -8.19 8.38
N TYR A 82 13.63 -8.54 9.49
CA TYR A 82 12.97 -7.57 10.35
C TYR A 82 14.01 -6.88 11.24
N ARG A 83 13.89 -5.57 11.40
CA ARG A 83 14.55 -4.84 12.49
C ARG A 83 13.89 -5.19 13.82
N GLU A 84 14.63 -5.13 14.91
CA GLU A 84 14.06 -5.30 16.25
C GLU A 84 13.13 -4.14 16.64
N GLY A 85 12.30 -4.38 17.66
CA GLY A 85 11.40 -3.37 18.23
C GLY A 85 9.96 -3.40 17.71
N THR A 86 9.21 -2.38 18.12
CA THR A 86 7.78 -2.17 17.85
C THR A 86 7.52 -1.89 16.36
N LEU A 87 6.25 -2.01 15.95
CA LEU A 87 5.83 -1.64 14.60
C LEU A 87 6.16 -0.18 14.25
N ARG A 88 6.04 0.74 15.21
CA ARG A 88 6.35 2.15 14.97
C ARG A 88 7.85 2.38 14.78
N GLU A 89 8.70 1.68 15.51
CA GLU A 89 10.15 1.73 15.27
C GLU A 89 10.48 1.24 13.87
N LYS A 90 9.83 0.15 13.44
CA LYS A 90 9.99 -0.41 12.11
C LYS A 90 9.52 0.52 10.98
N LEU A 91 8.49 1.34 11.19
CA LEU A 91 7.91 2.20 10.14
C LEU A 91 8.36 3.68 10.21
N SER A 92 8.64 4.20 11.41
CA SER A 92 8.80 5.64 11.64
C SER A 92 10.00 6.00 12.52
N GLY A 93 10.83 5.02 12.93
CA GLY A 93 12.09 5.27 13.63
C GLY A 93 12.02 5.58 15.13
N GLY A 94 10.84 5.51 15.77
CA GLY A 94 10.72 5.72 17.22
C GLY A 94 9.59 4.92 17.85
N ALA A 95 9.75 4.50 19.11
CA ALA A 95 8.76 3.68 19.84
C ALA A 95 7.46 4.43 20.16
N ARG A 96 7.53 5.76 20.29
CA ARG A 96 6.39 6.64 20.55
C ARG A 96 6.19 7.59 19.38
N LEU A 97 5.02 8.21 19.32
CA LEU A 97 4.72 9.24 18.32
C LEU A 97 5.80 10.36 18.36
N PRO A 98 6.08 11.07 17.25
CA PRO A 98 6.97 12.23 17.33
C PRO A 98 6.34 13.35 18.16
N ALA A 99 7.14 14.32 18.60
CA ALA A 99 6.65 15.49 19.35
C ALA A 99 5.66 16.34 18.55
N SER A 100 5.78 16.34 17.22
CA SER A 100 4.88 17.04 16.29
C SER A 100 3.49 16.42 16.17
N HIS A 101 3.30 15.18 16.62
CA HIS A 101 2.02 14.50 16.50
C HIS A 101 1.06 14.97 17.60
N ALA A 102 -0.19 15.29 17.27
CA ALA A 102 -1.18 15.85 18.21
C ALA A 102 -1.29 15.06 19.53
N ALA A 103 -1.35 13.72 19.46
CA ALA A 103 -1.43 12.89 20.66
C ALA A 103 -0.22 12.99 21.62
N ALA A 104 0.92 13.56 21.19
CA ALA A 104 2.06 13.81 22.06
C ALA A 104 1.73 14.78 23.20
N GLN A 105 0.77 15.68 23.01
CA GLN A 105 0.34 16.65 24.03
C GLN A 105 -0.32 16.00 25.27
N TYR A 106 -0.79 14.76 25.14
CA TYR A 106 -1.44 14.02 26.22
C TYR A 106 -0.50 13.05 26.95
N ARG A 107 0.81 13.09 26.69
CA ARG A 107 1.78 12.26 27.41
C ARG A 107 1.86 12.71 28.87
N GLY A 108 1.60 11.78 29.79
CA GLY A 108 1.62 12.08 31.22
C GLY A 108 0.42 12.92 31.69
N ALA A 109 -0.56 13.16 30.81
CA ALA A 109 -1.83 13.72 31.23
C ALA A 109 -2.47 12.72 32.22
N ARG A 110 -2.65 13.16 33.47
CA ARG A 110 -3.50 12.42 34.41
C ARG A 110 -4.92 12.54 33.88
N VAL A 111 -5.54 11.41 33.56
CA VAL A 111 -6.99 11.37 33.42
C VAL A 111 -7.51 11.75 34.80
N ASN A 112 -8.05 12.96 34.96
CA ASN A 112 -8.73 13.31 36.19
C ASN A 112 -9.90 12.33 36.31
N ALA A 113 -9.77 11.37 37.22
CA ALA A 113 -10.87 10.49 37.58
C ALA A 113 -11.96 11.40 38.16
N ALA A 114 -13.08 11.49 37.45
CA ALA A 114 -14.32 12.02 37.97
C ALA A 114 -14.98 10.98 38.88
#